data_AF-A0A957B775-F1
#
_entry.id   AF-A0A957B775-F1
#
_cell.length_a   1.000
_cell.length_b   1.000
_cell.length_c   1.000
_cell.angle_alpha   90.00
_cell.angle_beta   90.00
_cell.angle_gamma   90.00
#
_symmetry.space_group_name_H-M   'P 1'
#
loop_
_entity.id
_entity.type
_entity.pdbx_description
1 polymer ?
#
loop_
_entity_poly.entity_id
_entity_poly.type
_entity_poly.pdbx_seq_one_letter_code
_entity_poly.pdbx_strand_id
1 'polypeptide(L)'
;VFNQRIRFKNSSDRQFALNAPTESGVQGIISLLIQLPPGSVLLSPLNDPRFLVVQEQYAMVYADPIPPGETDIALTYFIPYETEAVIDQPFQYPIDGEVNVYVAPENINVVSDVLLPSGTQNITGVDYRLFSGDVSADGGASLAYTLQGSLVSQVTPTVVSSDSVLPVILIIALVLVLIIGVFIWRSRRGPSAEVEIQQLIRQIAELDAMHDQGQINHDLYRRQRADLKARLATLMSESQET
;
A
#
# COMPACT_ATOMS: atom_id res chain seq x y z
N VAL A 1 -1.16 -5.58 -6.88
CA VAL A 1 0.24 -5.13 -7.07
C VAL A 1 0.74 -5.74 -8.36
N PHE A 2 1.40 -4.95 -9.21
CA PHE A 2 1.95 -5.36 -10.49
C PHE A 2 3.45 -5.55 -10.37
N ASN A 3 3.95 -6.65 -10.94
CA ASN A 3 5.37 -6.89 -11.11
C ASN A 3 5.66 -6.88 -12.61
N GLN A 4 6.50 -5.96 -13.06
CA GLN A 4 6.86 -5.82 -14.45
C GLN A 4 8.35 -6.10 -14.61
N ARG A 5 8.68 -6.93 -15.59
CA ARG A 5 10.05 -7.14 -16.06
C ARG A 5 10.13 -6.65 -17.49
N ILE A 6 11.09 -5.77 -17.76
CA ILE A 6 11.33 -5.18 -19.07
C ILE A 6 12.74 -5.58 -19.49
N ARG A 7 12.88 -6.10 -20.70
CA ARG A 7 14.17 -6.42 -21.31
C ARG A 7 14.51 -5.37 -22.34
N PHE A 8 15.59 -4.66 -22.11
CA PHE A 8 16.17 -3.74 -23.08
C PHE A 8 17.32 -4.41 -23.82
N LYS A 9 17.46 -4.12 -25.11
CA LYS A 9 18.57 -4.59 -25.92
C LYS A 9 19.34 -3.41 -26.49
N ASN A 10 20.60 -3.26 -26.08
CA ASN A 10 21.54 -2.38 -26.73
C ASN A 10 22.24 -3.16 -27.85
N SER A 11 21.86 -2.88 -29.09
CA SER A 11 22.40 -3.55 -30.29
C SER A 11 23.75 -2.98 -30.77
N SER A 12 24.28 -1.95 -30.11
CA SER A 12 25.57 -1.37 -30.45
C SER A 12 26.74 -2.15 -29.83
N ASP A 13 27.97 -1.75 -30.17
CA ASP A 13 29.22 -2.26 -29.59
C ASP A 13 29.73 -1.41 -28.40
N ARG A 14 28.95 -0.42 -27.95
CA ARG A 14 29.33 0.54 -26.89
C ARG A 14 28.27 0.63 -25.81
N GLN A 15 28.67 1.16 -24.66
CA GLN A 15 27.71 1.50 -23.62
C GLN A 15 26.81 2.65 -24.09
N PHE A 16 25.51 2.51 -23.86
CA PHE A 16 24.53 3.54 -24.12
C PHE A 16 24.27 4.35 -22.85
N ALA A 17 24.40 5.67 -22.97
CA ALA A 17 24.15 6.64 -21.91
C ALA A 17 23.83 7.99 -22.58
N LEU A 18 22.94 8.75 -21.97
CA LEU A 18 22.58 10.11 -22.35
C LEU A 18 23.04 11.06 -21.24
N ASN A 19 23.38 12.28 -21.62
CA ASN A 19 23.67 13.34 -20.66
C ASN A 19 22.38 14.13 -20.41
N ALA A 20 21.99 14.25 -19.15
CA ALA A 20 20.88 15.10 -18.74
C ALA A 20 21.37 16.25 -17.85
N PRO A 21 20.87 17.48 -18.06
CA PRO A 21 21.09 18.56 -17.11
C PRO A 21 20.41 18.21 -15.77
N THR A 22 21.15 18.25 -14.67
CA THR A 22 20.58 18.19 -13.32
C THR A 22 20.20 19.60 -12.85
N GLU A 23 19.32 19.70 -11.85
CA GLU A 23 18.92 20.99 -11.24
C GLU A 23 20.12 21.80 -10.71
N SER A 24 21.21 21.12 -10.37
CA SER A 24 22.48 21.72 -9.92
C SER A 24 23.35 22.27 -11.06
N GLY A 25 22.94 22.16 -12.32
CA GLY A 25 23.73 22.52 -13.49
C GLY A 25 24.86 21.54 -13.84
N VAL A 26 25.01 20.45 -13.07
CA VAL A 26 25.94 19.35 -13.37
C VAL A 26 25.29 18.41 -14.38
N GLN A 27 26.02 17.93 -15.38
CA GLN A 27 25.51 16.88 -16.27
C GLN A 27 25.48 15.54 -15.52
N GLY A 28 24.28 15.00 -15.33
CA GLY A 28 24.06 13.64 -14.84
C GLY A 28 23.97 12.66 -16.00
N ILE A 29 24.27 11.39 -15.73
CA ILE A 29 24.06 10.31 -16.70
C ILE A 29 22.63 9.79 -16.52
N ILE A 30 21.90 9.71 -17.63
CA ILE A 30 20.61 8.99 -17.71
C ILE A 30 20.69 8.03 -18.88
N SER A 31 20.17 6.82 -18.77
CA SER A 31 20.19 5.85 -19.86
C SER A 31 18.80 5.51 -20.32
N LEU A 32 17.89 5.14 -19.41
CA LEU A 32 16.54 4.74 -19.80
C LEU A 32 15.48 5.58 -19.10
N LEU A 33 14.46 5.99 -19.84
CA LEU A 33 13.22 6.56 -19.31
C LEU A 33 12.12 5.51 -19.42
N ILE A 34 11.63 5.04 -18.28
CA ILE A 34 10.59 4.03 -18.19
C ILE A 34 9.33 4.70 -17.69
N GLN A 35 8.28 4.69 -18.51
CA GLN A 35 6.97 5.18 -18.10
C GLN A 35 6.11 4.04 -17.58
N LEU A 36 5.38 4.33 -16.52
CA LEU A 36 4.38 3.48 -15.91
C LEU A 36 3.01 3.88 -16.44
N PRO A 37 2.01 2.98 -16.38
CA PRO A 37 0.64 3.35 -16.70
C PRO A 37 0.16 4.52 -15.83
N PRO A 38 -0.67 5.44 -16.37
CA PRO A 38 -1.22 6.55 -15.60
C PRO A 38 -1.91 6.08 -14.31
N GLY A 39 -1.72 6.82 -13.22
CA GLY A 39 -2.27 6.48 -11.90
C GLY A 39 -1.48 5.41 -11.13
N SER A 40 -0.36 4.92 -11.67
CA SER A 40 0.54 4.01 -10.96
C SER A 40 1.29 4.70 -9.83
N VAL A 41 1.42 4.02 -8.70
CA VAL A 41 2.32 4.35 -7.60
C VAL A 41 3.48 3.36 -7.62
N LEU A 42 4.70 3.84 -7.82
CA LEU A 42 5.89 2.98 -7.80
C LEU A 42 6.17 2.49 -6.38
N LEU A 43 6.40 1.18 -6.22
CA LEU A 43 6.71 0.54 -4.93
C LEU A 43 8.16 0.05 -4.86
N SER A 44 8.76 -0.33 -6.00
CA SER A 44 10.15 -0.78 -6.08
C SER A 44 10.69 -0.59 -7.50
N PRO A 45 11.95 -0.21 -7.67
CA PRO A 45 12.94 0.11 -6.62
C PRO A 45 12.79 1.56 -6.09
N LEU A 46 12.85 1.74 -4.76
CA LEU A 46 12.79 3.09 -4.13
C LEU A 46 14.12 3.54 -3.51
N ASN A 47 15.01 2.61 -3.15
CA ASN A 47 16.26 2.90 -2.44
C ASN A 47 17.52 2.57 -3.26
N ASP A 48 17.36 2.34 -4.56
CA ASP A 48 18.48 2.06 -5.46
C ASP A 48 18.85 3.36 -6.19
N PRO A 49 20.07 3.90 -5.98
CA PRO A 49 20.47 5.20 -6.54
C PRO A 49 20.54 5.20 -8.07
N ARG A 50 20.53 4.02 -8.70
CA ARG A 50 20.47 3.89 -10.16
C ARG A 50 19.10 4.24 -10.73
N PHE A 51 18.08 4.33 -9.88
CA PHE A 51 16.72 4.65 -10.28
C PHE A 51 16.29 5.97 -9.67
N LEU A 52 15.94 6.91 -10.54
CA LEU A 52 15.38 8.21 -10.16
C LEU A 52 13.88 8.18 -10.45
N VAL A 53 13.08 8.29 -9.40
CA VAL A 53 11.61 8.25 -9.52
C VAL A 53 11.09 9.64 -9.82
N VAL A 54 10.30 9.75 -10.89
CA VAL A 54 9.66 11.00 -11.34
C VAL A 54 8.14 10.76 -11.32
N GLN A 55 7.62 10.63 -10.10
CA GLN A 55 6.27 10.14 -9.82
C GLN A 55 5.17 11.05 -10.39
N GLU A 56 5.40 12.36 -10.50
CA GLU A 56 4.44 13.32 -11.08
C GLU A 56 4.17 13.04 -12.56
N GLN A 57 5.11 12.40 -13.26
CA GLN A 57 5.02 12.02 -14.67
C GLN A 57 4.84 10.52 -14.85
N TYR A 58 4.55 9.79 -13.77
CA TYR A 58 4.47 8.33 -13.75
C TYR A 58 5.70 7.67 -14.40
N ALA A 59 6.90 8.21 -14.14
CA ALA A 59 8.11 7.80 -14.82
C ALA A 59 9.22 7.43 -13.84
N MET A 60 10.15 6.61 -14.31
CA MET A 60 11.37 6.21 -13.62
C MET A 60 12.53 6.32 -14.60
N VAL A 61 13.61 6.95 -14.18
CA VAL A 61 14.84 7.06 -14.95
C VAL A 61 15.87 6.07 -14.41
N TYR A 62 16.48 5.30 -15.31
CA TYR A 62 17.64 4.48 -15.00
C TYR A 62 18.92 5.24 -15.35
N ALA A 63 19.78 5.50 -14.36
CA ALA A 63 20.93 6.40 -14.45
C ALA A 63 22.27 5.71 -14.79
N ASP A 64 22.30 4.38 -14.82
CA ASP A 64 23.51 3.61 -15.12
C ASP A 64 23.69 3.39 -16.63
N PRO A 65 24.92 3.44 -17.19
CA PRO A 65 25.18 3.10 -18.58
C PRO A 65 24.73 1.68 -18.94
N ILE A 66 24.06 1.53 -20.08
CA ILE A 66 23.57 0.23 -20.57
C ILE A 66 24.65 -0.43 -21.43
N PRO A 67 25.25 -1.57 -21.02
CA PRO A 67 26.24 -2.27 -21.83
C PRO A 67 25.63 -2.86 -23.12
N PRO A 68 26.45 -3.20 -24.13
CA PRO A 68 26.02 -4.02 -25.26
C PRO A 68 25.34 -5.32 -24.80
N GLY A 69 24.26 -5.71 -25.48
CA GLY A 69 23.49 -6.90 -25.16
C GLY A 69 22.18 -6.61 -24.43
N GLU A 70 21.77 -7.52 -23.56
CA GLU A 70 20.48 -7.46 -22.86
C GLU A 70 20.65 -6.88 -21.45
N THR A 71 19.70 -6.04 -21.04
CA THR A 71 19.59 -5.51 -19.68
C THR A 71 18.15 -5.69 -19.21
N ASP A 72 17.97 -6.49 -18.17
CA ASP A 72 16.67 -6.74 -17.55
C ASP A 72 16.46 -5.76 -16.39
N ILE A 73 15.33 -5.06 -16.41
CA ILE A 73 14.87 -4.18 -15.33
C ILE A 73 13.57 -4.75 -14.77
N ALA A 74 13.52 -4.87 -13.45
CA ALA A 74 12.31 -5.30 -12.75
C ALA A 74 11.81 -4.16 -11.88
N LEU A 75 10.51 -3.92 -11.92
CA LEU A 75 9.85 -2.90 -11.14
C LEU A 75 8.51 -3.41 -10.61
N THR A 76 8.09 -2.83 -9.49
CA THR A 76 6.83 -3.17 -8.83
C THR A 76 6.06 -1.89 -8.61
N TYR A 77 4.79 -1.87 -9.01
CA TYR A 77 3.91 -0.72 -8.82
C TYR A 77 2.49 -1.15 -8.45
N PHE A 78 1.70 -0.19 -8.03
CA PHE A 78 0.30 -0.37 -7.68
C PHE A 78 -0.57 0.59 -8.48
N ILE A 79 -1.63 0.06 -9.09
CA ILE A 79 -2.70 0.86 -9.71
C ILE A 79 -3.96 0.57 -8.90
N PRO A 80 -4.55 1.58 -8.22
CA PRO A 80 -5.81 1.40 -7.52
C PRO A 80 -6.96 1.25 -8.52
N TYR A 81 -7.75 0.19 -8.37
CA TYR A 81 -9.01 0.02 -9.07
C TYR A 81 -9.96 -0.85 -8.25
N GLU A 82 -11.26 -0.71 -8.49
CA GLU A 82 -12.29 -1.46 -7.75
C GLU A 82 -12.77 -2.69 -8.51
N THR A 83 -13.31 -2.47 -9.71
CA THR A 83 -13.95 -3.52 -10.54
C THR A 83 -13.40 -3.56 -11.96
N GLU A 84 -12.95 -2.42 -12.47
CA GLU A 84 -12.41 -2.29 -13.82
C GLU A 84 -11.29 -1.27 -13.83
N ALA A 85 -10.25 -1.55 -14.61
CA ALA A 85 -9.15 -0.62 -14.86
C ALA A 85 -8.72 -0.71 -16.32
N VAL A 86 -8.70 0.42 -17.01
CA VAL A 86 -8.02 0.54 -18.30
C VAL A 86 -6.54 0.77 -18.02
N ILE A 87 -5.72 -0.18 -18.43
CA ILE A 87 -4.26 -0.09 -18.35
C ILE A 87 -3.76 0.37 -19.70
N ASP A 88 -3.20 1.58 -19.72
CA ASP A 88 -2.51 2.13 -20.89
C ASP A 88 -1.01 2.15 -20.60
N GLN A 89 -0.28 1.16 -21.12
CA GLN A 89 1.16 1.01 -20.90
C GLN A 89 1.92 1.72 -22.03
N PRO A 90 2.52 2.90 -21.78
CA PRO A 90 3.36 3.55 -22.77
C PRO A 90 4.69 2.82 -22.97
N PHE A 91 5.21 2.85 -24.19
CA PHE A 91 6.53 2.39 -24.56
C PHE A 91 7.37 3.55 -25.05
N GLN A 92 8.42 3.92 -24.30
CA GLN A 92 9.32 5.01 -24.72
C GLN A 92 10.32 4.59 -25.81
N TYR A 93 10.48 3.29 -25.99
CA TYR A 93 11.40 2.69 -26.94
C TYR A 93 10.61 1.75 -27.84
N PRO A 94 11.07 1.54 -29.10
CA PRO A 94 10.46 0.56 -29.96
C PRO A 94 10.39 -0.82 -29.30
N ILE A 95 9.26 -1.49 -29.46
CA ILE A 95 9.03 -2.86 -29.02
C ILE A 95 8.85 -3.74 -30.27
N ASP A 96 9.52 -4.88 -30.27
CA ASP A 96 9.38 -5.90 -31.31
C ASP A 96 9.53 -7.28 -30.67
N GLY A 97 8.41 -7.89 -30.30
CA GLY A 97 8.37 -9.21 -29.71
C GLY A 97 7.16 -9.50 -28.84
N GLU A 98 7.21 -10.62 -28.12
CA GLU A 98 6.11 -11.10 -27.30
C GLU A 98 5.97 -10.29 -25.99
N VAL A 99 4.75 -9.82 -25.71
CA VAL A 99 4.36 -9.26 -24.42
C VAL A 99 3.56 -10.30 -23.66
N ASN A 100 3.95 -10.53 -22.40
CA ASN A 100 3.33 -11.50 -21.51
C ASN A 100 2.71 -10.81 -20.28
N VAL A 101 1.43 -11.07 -20.03
CA VAL A 101 0.70 -10.59 -18.86
C VAL A 101 0.20 -11.78 -18.06
N TYR A 102 0.71 -11.87 -16.83
CA TYR A 102 0.36 -12.92 -15.87
C TYR A 102 -0.65 -12.39 -14.87
N VAL A 103 -1.82 -13.01 -14.81
CA VAL A 103 -2.93 -12.54 -13.96
C VAL A 103 -3.37 -13.60 -12.97
N ALA A 104 -3.48 -13.17 -11.71
CA ALA A 104 -4.06 -13.91 -10.59
C ALA A 104 -4.65 -12.88 -9.61
N PRO A 105 -5.68 -13.25 -8.81
CA PRO A 105 -6.44 -14.50 -8.81
C PRO A 105 -7.39 -14.70 -10.01
N GLU A 106 -8.04 -15.87 -10.09
CA GLU A 106 -8.88 -16.29 -11.23
C GLU A 106 -10.03 -15.34 -11.56
N ASN A 107 -10.52 -14.58 -10.60
CA ASN A 107 -11.63 -13.64 -10.77
C ASN A 107 -11.24 -12.31 -11.43
N ILE A 108 -9.98 -12.14 -11.86
CA ILE A 108 -9.50 -10.97 -12.62
C ILE A 108 -9.24 -11.37 -14.07
N ASN A 109 -10.04 -10.87 -15.00
CA ASN A 109 -9.89 -11.11 -16.42
C ASN A 109 -9.13 -9.98 -17.13
N VAL A 110 -8.53 -10.29 -18.28
CA VAL A 110 -7.93 -9.33 -19.21
C VAL A 110 -8.78 -9.28 -20.48
N VAL A 111 -9.14 -8.08 -20.91
CA VAL A 111 -9.81 -7.83 -22.18
C VAL A 111 -8.87 -6.97 -23.03
N SER A 112 -8.44 -7.51 -24.17
CA SER A 112 -7.53 -6.84 -25.10
C SER A 112 -7.75 -7.37 -26.51
N ASP A 113 -7.53 -6.53 -27.51
CA ASP A 113 -7.51 -6.94 -28.92
C ASP A 113 -6.18 -7.61 -29.31
N VAL A 114 -5.11 -7.37 -28.53
CA VAL A 114 -3.75 -7.81 -28.83
C VAL A 114 -3.31 -8.96 -27.92
N LEU A 115 -3.61 -8.86 -26.62
CA LEU A 115 -3.22 -9.89 -25.64
C LEU A 115 -4.30 -10.96 -25.56
N LEU A 116 -4.02 -12.14 -26.12
CA LEU A 116 -4.94 -13.26 -26.15
C LEU A 116 -4.60 -14.27 -25.04
N PRO A 117 -5.58 -15.03 -24.52
CA PRO A 117 -5.31 -16.09 -23.55
C PRO A 117 -4.39 -17.17 -24.16
N SER A 118 -3.24 -17.41 -23.53
CA SER A 118 -2.20 -18.33 -24.01
C SER A 118 -1.95 -19.50 -23.05
N GLY A 119 -2.72 -19.62 -21.97
CA GLY A 119 -2.72 -20.77 -21.07
C GLY A 119 -2.61 -20.39 -19.60
N THR A 120 -2.09 -21.31 -18.79
CA THR A 120 -1.78 -21.09 -17.37
C THR A 120 -0.34 -21.46 -17.07
N GLN A 121 0.28 -20.73 -16.14
CA GLN A 121 1.64 -20.98 -15.68
C GLN A 121 1.69 -20.95 -14.16
N ASN A 122 2.22 -22.02 -13.55
CA ASN A 122 2.47 -22.06 -12.12
C ASN A 122 3.79 -21.33 -11.81
N ILE A 123 3.72 -20.27 -11.01
CA ILE A 123 4.88 -19.50 -10.56
C ILE A 123 4.85 -19.48 -9.04
N THR A 124 5.84 -20.13 -8.41
CA THR A 124 5.95 -20.18 -6.94
C THR A 124 4.69 -20.74 -6.26
N GLY A 125 4.05 -21.74 -6.89
CA GLY A 125 2.84 -22.38 -6.35
C GLY A 125 1.54 -21.61 -6.56
N VAL A 126 1.57 -20.48 -7.28
CA VAL A 126 0.37 -19.74 -7.69
C VAL A 126 0.15 -19.95 -9.19
N ASP A 127 -1.07 -20.35 -9.55
CA ASP A 127 -1.48 -20.48 -10.94
C ASP A 127 -1.85 -19.11 -11.52
N TYR A 128 -1.07 -18.65 -12.49
CA TYR A 128 -1.33 -17.44 -13.25
C TYR A 128 -1.97 -17.79 -14.59
N ARG A 129 -3.01 -17.07 -14.98
CA ARG A 129 -3.47 -17.07 -16.37
C ARG A 129 -2.54 -16.19 -17.18
N LEU A 130 -2.01 -16.76 -18.26
CA LEU A 130 -1.12 -16.08 -19.19
C LEU A 130 -1.93 -15.51 -20.35
N PHE A 131 -1.76 -14.23 -20.60
CA PHE A 131 -2.20 -13.55 -21.81
C PHE A 131 -0.96 -13.09 -22.57
N SER A 132 -0.83 -13.48 -23.83
CA SER A 132 0.31 -13.07 -24.65
C SER A 132 -0.09 -12.60 -26.04
N GLY A 133 0.81 -11.82 -26.64
CA GLY A 133 0.65 -11.32 -28.00
C GLY A 133 1.96 -10.72 -28.51
N ASP A 134 2.23 -10.90 -29.80
CA ASP A 134 3.35 -10.25 -30.47
C ASP A 134 3.01 -8.77 -30.73
N VAL A 135 3.83 -7.88 -30.18
CA VAL A 135 3.67 -6.44 -30.31
C VAL A 135 4.86 -5.87 -31.07
N SER A 136 4.57 -5.16 -32.16
CA SER A 136 5.55 -4.40 -32.92
C SER A 136 5.07 -2.95 -32.99
N ALA A 137 5.77 -2.06 -32.30
CA ALA A 137 5.39 -0.65 -32.23
C ALA A 137 6.61 0.26 -32.06
N ASP A 138 6.53 1.46 -32.64
CA ASP A 138 7.55 2.50 -32.48
C ASP A 138 7.55 3.09 -31.07
N GLY A 139 8.65 3.76 -30.72
CA GLY A 139 8.73 4.54 -29.48
C GLY A 139 7.67 5.64 -29.43
N GLY A 140 7.04 5.79 -28.27
CA GLY A 140 5.91 6.69 -28.01
C GLY A 140 4.53 6.04 -28.18
N ALA A 141 4.44 4.82 -28.69
CA ALA A 141 3.19 4.05 -28.72
C ALA A 141 2.82 3.54 -27.32
N SER A 142 1.59 3.03 -27.18
CA SER A 142 1.13 2.40 -25.94
C SER A 142 0.33 1.13 -26.20
N LEU A 143 0.36 0.21 -25.23
CA LEU A 143 -0.45 -0.99 -25.21
C LEU A 143 -1.60 -0.82 -24.22
N ALA A 144 -2.82 -0.79 -24.75
CA ALA A 144 -4.03 -0.71 -23.94
C ALA A 144 -4.65 -2.10 -23.72
N TYR A 145 -5.02 -2.39 -22.48
CA TYR A 145 -5.84 -3.54 -22.12
C TYR A 145 -6.67 -3.22 -20.87
N THR A 146 -7.80 -3.91 -20.73
CA THR A 146 -8.71 -3.68 -19.60
C THR A 146 -8.62 -4.85 -18.64
N LEU A 147 -8.41 -4.55 -17.37
CA LEU A 147 -8.56 -5.49 -16.27
C LEU A 147 -9.98 -5.42 -15.76
N GLN A 148 -10.63 -6.57 -15.65
CA GLN A 148 -11.99 -6.68 -15.14
C GLN A 148 -12.03 -7.68 -14.00
N GLY A 149 -12.61 -7.31 -12.87
CA GLY A 149 -12.67 -8.16 -11.69
C GLY A 149 -12.43 -7.38 -10.42
N SER A 150 -12.83 -7.96 -9.30
CA SER A 150 -12.65 -7.36 -7.98
C SER A 150 -11.54 -8.08 -7.24
N LEU A 151 -10.54 -7.33 -6.78
CA LEU A 151 -9.53 -7.83 -5.83
C LEU A 151 -10.13 -8.08 -4.43
N VAL A 152 -11.31 -7.54 -4.18
CA VAL A 152 -12.08 -7.78 -2.95
C VAL A 152 -12.76 -9.13 -3.13
N SER A 153 -12.25 -10.17 -2.49
CA SER A 153 -13.12 -11.28 -2.06
C SER A 153 -14.30 -10.61 -1.39
N GLN A 154 -15.51 -10.79 -1.92
CA GLN A 154 -16.69 -10.45 -1.16
C GLN A 154 -16.50 -11.10 0.21
N VAL A 155 -16.19 -10.28 1.21
CA VAL A 155 -16.72 -10.54 2.54
C VAL A 155 -18.22 -10.52 2.30
N THR A 156 -18.78 -11.68 1.94
CA THR A 156 -20.17 -11.95 2.25
C THR A 156 -20.27 -11.52 3.71
N PRO A 157 -21.02 -10.46 4.05
CA PRO A 157 -21.37 -10.30 5.45
C PRO A 157 -22.00 -11.64 5.77
N THR A 158 -21.32 -12.43 6.60
CA THR A 158 -21.92 -13.62 7.17
C THR A 158 -23.15 -13.04 7.84
N VAL A 159 -24.31 -13.21 7.19
CA VAL A 159 -25.58 -12.93 7.82
C VAL A 159 -25.53 -13.84 9.02
N VAL A 160 -25.26 -13.25 10.17
CA VAL A 160 -25.31 -13.94 11.44
C VAL A 160 -26.79 -14.25 11.58
N SER A 161 -27.19 -15.41 11.05
CA SER A 161 -28.50 -15.99 11.29
C SER A 161 -28.72 -15.90 12.79
N SER A 162 -29.80 -15.25 13.17
CA SER A 162 -30.07 -14.73 14.52
C SER A 162 -30.22 -15.81 15.59
N ASP A 163 -29.88 -17.06 15.27
CA ASP A 163 -29.98 -18.24 16.11
C ASP A 163 -28.72 -18.50 16.95
N SER A 164 -27.60 -17.88 16.63
CA SER A 164 -26.32 -18.03 17.38
C SER A 164 -25.95 -16.82 18.24
N VAL A 165 -26.68 -15.70 18.12
CA VAL A 165 -26.44 -14.47 18.89
C VAL A 165 -27.15 -14.44 20.24
N LEU A 166 -28.23 -15.22 20.41
CA LEU A 166 -28.99 -15.29 21.66
C LEU A 166 -28.18 -15.81 22.87
N PRO A 167 -27.38 -16.89 22.78
CA PRO A 167 -26.57 -17.32 23.91
C PRO A 167 -25.36 -16.39 24.17
N VAL A 168 -24.80 -15.76 23.13
CA VAL A 168 -23.65 -14.83 23.29
C VAL A 168 -24.09 -13.51 23.92
N ILE A 169 -25.24 -12.97 23.54
CA ILE A 169 -25.83 -11.77 24.17
C ILE A 169 -26.21 -12.05 25.63
N LEU A 170 -26.71 -13.25 25.95
CA LEU A 170 -26.98 -13.63 27.35
C LEU A 170 -25.71 -13.70 28.21
N ILE A 171 -24.61 -14.22 27.66
CA ILE A 171 -23.31 -14.24 28.37
C ILE A 171 -22.77 -12.82 28.56
N ILE A 172 -22.84 -11.97 27.53
CA ILE A 172 -22.40 -10.57 27.64
C ILE A 172 -23.28 -9.79 28.62
N ALA A 173 -24.60 -10.01 28.61
CA ALA A 173 -25.52 -9.39 29.56
C ALA A 173 -25.25 -9.86 31.00
N LEU A 174 -24.98 -11.15 31.21
CA LEU A 174 -24.62 -11.69 32.52
C LEU A 174 -23.30 -11.09 33.03
N VAL A 175 -22.31 -10.96 32.15
CA VAL A 175 -21.01 -10.35 32.47
C VAL A 175 -21.17 -8.86 32.76
N LEU A 176 -22.00 -8.14 32.01
CA LEU A 176 -22.30 -6.73 32.29
C LEU A 176 -23.04 -6.55 33.62
N VAL A 177 -24.00 -7.41 33.95
CA VAL A 177 -24.68 -7.39 35.25
C VAL A 177 -23.72 -7.71 36.40
N LEU A 178 -22.78 -8.64 36.20
CA LEU A 178 -21.72 -8.91 37.17
C LEU A 178 -20.75 -7.74 37.32
N ILE A 179 -20.34 -7.10 36.23
CA ILE A 179 -19.47 -5.91 36.26
C ILE A 179 -20.18 -4.74 36.93
N ILE A 180 -21.45 -4.48 36.61
CA ILE A 180 -22.25 -3.44 37.25
C ILE A 180 -22.50 -3.77 38.73
N GLY A 181 -22.76 -5.04 39.07
CA GLY A 181 -22.91 -5.50 40.45
C GLY A 181 -21.63 -5.33 41.26
N VAL A 182 -20.48 -5.69 40.70
CA VAL A 182 -19.15 -5.50 41.31
C VAL A 182 -18.81 -4.01 41.38
N PHE A 183 -19.14 -3.22 40.38
CA PHE A 183 -18.90 -1.77 40.35
C PHE A 183 -19.75 -1.04 41.39
N ILE A 184 -21.05 -1.38 41.52
CA ILE A 184 -21.92 -0.82 42.56
C ILE A 184 -21.49 -1.29 43.95
N TRP A 185 -21.05 -2.54 44.11
CA TRP A 185 -20.52 -3.05 45.38
C TRP A 185 -19.19 -2.39 45.75
N ARG A 186 -18.34 -2.11 44.75
CA ARG A 186 -17.06 -1.40 44.93
C ARG A 186 -17.27 0.10 45.14
N SER A 187 -18.29 0.70 44.54
CA SER A 187 -18.66 2.11 44.71
C SER A 187 -19.31 2.41 46.08
N ARG A 188 -19.62 1.38 46.88
CA ARG A 188 -19.94 1.55 48.32
C ARG A 188 -18.69 1.68 49.21
N ARG A 189 -17.49 1.53 48.65
CA ARG A 189 -16.22 1.94 49.26
C ARG A 189 -15.65 3.03 48.37
N GLY A 190 -15.90 4.29 48.74
CA GLY A 190 -15.50 5.45 47.94
C GLY A 190 -14.03 5.36 47.50
N PRO A 191 -13.73 5.47 46.19
CA PRO A 191 -12.36 5.53 45.73
C PRO A 191 -11.75 6.86 46.21
N SER A 192 -10.56 6.80 46.82
CA SER A 192 -9.81 8.00 47.17
C SER A 192 -9.33 8.69 45.90
N ALA A 193 -9.35 10.03 45.88
CA ALA A 193 -8.86 10.86 44.78
C ALA A 193 -7.46 10.46 44.28
N GLU A 194 -6.63 9.91 45.17
CA GLU A 194 -5.29 9.43 44.88
C GLU A 194 -5.25 8.23 43.92
N VAL A 195 -6.25 7.35 43.94
CA VAL A 195 -6.35 6.22 42.99
C VAL A 195 -6.73 6.71 41.59
N GLU A 196 -7.55 7.75 41.52
CA GLU A 196 -7.99 8.35 40.25
C GLU A 196 -6.86 9.16 39.59
N ILE A 197 -6.08 9.89 40.38
CA ILE A 197 -4.84 10.56 39.94
C ILE A 197 -3.84 9.54 39.38
N GLN A 198 -3.61 8.41 40.07
CA GLN A 198 -2.69 7.36 39.59
C GLN A 198 -3.16 6.72 38.28
N GLN A 199 -4.47 6.54 38.10
CA GLN A 199 -5.02 6.01 36.85
C GLN A 199 -4.83 6.97 35.67
N LEU A 200 -5.05 8.27 35.87
CA LEU A 200 -4.83 9.27 34.83
C LEU A 200 -3.36 9.40 34.43
N ILE A 201 -2.43 9.33 35.39
CA ILE A 201 -0.99 9.31 35.09
C ILE A 201 -0.63 8.11 34.21
N ARG A 202 -1.18 6.92 34.51
CA ARG A 202 -0.93 5.72 33.71
C ARG A 202 -1.49 5.82 32.29
N GLN A 203 -2.67 6.39 32.13
CA GLN A 203 -3.29 6.61 30.81
C GLN A 203 -2.48 7.59 29.95
N ILE A 204 -1.91 8.64 30.56
CA ILE A 204 -1.02 9.58 29.85
C ILE A 204 0.27 8.88 29.39
N ALA A 205 0.86 8.03 30.25
CA ALA A 205 2.07 7.28 29.91
C ALA A 205 1.83 6.25 28.78
N GLU A 206 0.67 5.60 28.78
CA GLU A 206 0.28 4.67 27.70
C GLU A 206 0.04 5.41 26.38
N LEU A 207 -0.59 6.59 26.44
CA LEU A 207 -0.78 7.45 25.28
C LEU A 207 0.55 7.96 24.69
N ASP A 208 1.49 8.36 25.55
CA ASP A 208 2.84 8.77 25.14
C ASP A 208 3.59 7.58 24.47
N ALA A 209 3.51 6.36 25.03
CA ALA A 209 4.12 5.17 24.44
C ALA A 209 3.54 4.79 23.07
N MET A 210 2.22 4.95 22.87
CA MET A 210 1.58 4.74 21.57
C MET A 210 2.01 5.77 20.52
N HIS A 211 2.27 7.02 20.93
CA HIS A 211 2.80 8.07 20.03
C HIS A 211 4.24 7.79 19.62
N ASP A 212 5.09 7.41 20.57
CA ASP A 212 6.49 7.05 20.33
C ASP A 212 6.63 5.83 19.39
N GLN A 213 5.67 4.91 19.44
CA GLN A 213 5.58 3.74 18.55
C GLN A 213 4.96 4.07 17.18
N GLY A 214 4.57 5.33 16.93
CA GLY A 214 3.98 5.76 15.67
C GLY A 214 2.56 5.24 15.42
N GLN A 215 1.89 4.68 16.43
CA GLN A 215 0.57 4.06 16.31
C GLN A 215 -0.58 5.07 16.30
N ILE A 216 -0.32 6.31 16.72
CA ILE A 216 -1.33 7.39 16.75
C ILE A 216 -0.83 8.64 16.02
N ASN A 217 -1.75 9.29 15.31
CA ASN A 217 -1.48 10.53 14.59
C ASN A 217 -1.15 11.69 15.56
N HIS A 218 -0.18 12.53 15.19
CA HIS A 218 0.34 13.59 16.04
C HIS A 218 -0.71 14.62 16.49
N ASP A 219 -1.68 14.96 15.63
CA ASP A 219 -2.72 15.94 15.94
C ASP A 219 -3.80 15.37 16.87
N LEU A 220 -4.00 14.05 16.82
CA LEU A 220 -4.91 13.33 17.70
C LEU A 220 -4.26 13.14 19.08
N TYR A 221 -2.97 12.79 19.11
CA TYR A 221 -2.15 12.72 20.33
C TYR A 221 -2.18 14.03 21.14
N ARG A 222 -1.90 15.17 20.49
CA ARG A 222 -1.86 16.48 21.18
C ARG A 222 -3.20 16.83 21.83
N ARG A 223 -4.32 16.55 21.16
CA ARG A 223 -5.68 16.81 21.68
C ARG A 223 -6.01 15.93 22.87
N GLN A 224 -5.78 14.63 22.78
CA GLN A 224 -6.07 13.69 23.86
C GLN A 224 -5.20 13.94 25.10
N ARG A 225 -3.92 14.25 24.89
CA ARG A 225 -3.00 14.58 25.97
C ARG A 225 -3.37 15.86 26.70
N ALA A 226 -3.90 16.85 25.99
CA ALA A 226 -4.39 18.09 26.60
C ALA A 226 -5.61 17.83 27.49
N ASP A 227 -6.58 17.02 27.05
CA ASP A 227 -7.78 16.69 27.84
C ASP A 227 -7.43 15.92 29.12
N LEU A 228 -6.57 14.90 29.01
CA LEU A 228 -6.14 14.10 30.16
C LEU A 228 -5.37 14.92 31.19
N LYS A 229 -4.50 15.84 30.73
CA LYS A 229 -3.78 16.76 31.63
C LYS A 229 -4.69 17.77 32.30
N ALA A 230 -5.70 18.27 31.60
CA ALA A 230 -6.68 19.18 32.19
C ALA A 230 -7.46 18.49 33.32
N ARG A 231 -7.91 17.25 33.11
CA ARG A 231 -8.58 16.45 34.15
C ARG A 231 -7.68 16.15 35.34
N LEU A 232 -6.42 15.81 35.08
CA LEU A 232 -5.43 15.58 36.14
C LEU A 232 -5.23 16.85 36.99
N ALA A 233 -5.13 18.02 36.35
CA ALA A 233 -4.95 19.30 37.06
C ALA A 233 -6.14 19.61 37.98
N THR A 234 -7.37 19.40 37.52
CA THR A 234 -8.59 19.62 38.32
C THR A 234 -8.61 18.71 39.56
N LEU A 235 -8.30 17.43 39.40
CA LEU A 235 -8.29 16.46 40.50
C LEU A 235 -7.14 16.73 41.49
N MET A 236 -5.98 17.17 41.00
CA MET A 236 -4.88 17.57 41.87
C MET A 236 -5.21 18.83 42.68
N SER A 237 -5.89 19.83 42.10
CA SER A 237 -6.35 21.01 42.85
C SER A 237 -7.40 20.67 43.91
N GLU A 238 -8.34 19.78 43.59
CA GLU A 238 -9.40 19.34 44.51
C GLU A 238 -8.83 18.53 45.69
N SER A 239 -7.75 17.77 45.46
CA SER A 239 -7.04 17.02 46.50
C SER A 239 -6.15 17.86 47.42
N GLN A 240 -5.79 19.10 47.04
CA GLN A 240 -4.94 20.00 47.83
C GLN A 240 -5.73 20.98 48.72
N GLU A 241 -7.04 21.15 48.49
CA GLU A 241 -7.92 22.02 49.29
C GLU A 241 -8.56 21.30 50.49
N THR A 242 -8.38 19.98 50.62
CA THR A 242 -8.81 19.14 51.75
C THR A 242 -7.64 18.75 52.65
#